data_AF-A0A239B681-F1
#
_entry.id   AF-A0A239B681-F1
#
_cell.length_a   1.000
_cell.length_b   1.000
_cell.length_c   1.000
_cell.angle_alpha   90.00
_cell.angle_beta   90.00
_cell.angle_gamma   90.00
#
_symmetry.space_group_name_H-M   'P 1'
#
loop_
_entity.id
_entity.type
_entity.pdbx_description
1 polymer ?
#
loop_
_entity_poly.entity_id
_entity_poly.type
_entity_poly.pdbx_seq_one_letter_code
_entity_poly.pdbx_strand_id
1 'polypeptide(L)'
;MILFLSFDGVLHLSCPKQPRLSRLPLLEQWLLQHPEVRLVISSKWRNEMNLDTLRKLFSPHLQQRIIGVTPVITRHPDDHYWRLSEIFDWMKHCANDQVWLILDDGIFPDRFNRLVKCNPELGLTNHDIEKLSTLKQQLQAV
;
A
#
# COMPACT_ATOMS: atom_id res chain seq x y z
N MET A 1 -2.59 -7.55 10.78
CA MET A 1 -1.55 -6.66 10.19
C MET A 1 -2.21 -5.68 9.25
N ILE A 2 -1.64 -4.48 9.07
CA ILE A 2 -2.09 -3.46 8.10
C ILE A 2 -1.06 -3.31 6.97
N LEU A 3 -1.52 -3.26 5.73
CA LEU A 3 -0.69 -2.95 4.56
C LEU A 3 -1.18 -1.64 3.93
N PHE A 4 -0.32 -0.63 3.94
CA PHE A 4 -0.53 0.62 3.22
C PHE A 4 -0.15 0.43 1.75
N LEU A 5 -1.06 0.75 0.84
CA LEU A 5 -0.96 0.38 -0.57
C LEU A 5 -1.09 1.60 -1.49
N SER A 6 -0.04 1.84 -2.28
CA SER A 6 -0.10 2.71 -3.47
C SER A 6 -0.56 1.91 -4.70
N PHE A 7 -1.05 2.62 -5.73
CA PHE A 7 -1.50 2.03 -6.99
C PHE A 7 -0.53 2.33 -8.13
N ASP A 8 -0.34 3.60 -8.47
CA ASP A 8 0.58 3.98 -9.54
C ASP A 8 2.01 3.54 -9.19
N GLY A 9 2.70 2.93 -10.15
CA GLY A 9 4.04 2.35 -9.95
C GLY A 9 4.07 1.05 -9.14
N VAL A 10 2.91 0.58 -8.63
CA VAL A 10 2.77 -0.66 -7.85
C VAL A 10 1.80 -1.62 -8.54
N LEU A 11 0.51 -1.29 -8.57
CA LEU A 11 -0.52 -2.12 -9.18
C LEU A 11 -0.56 -2.02 -10.71
N HIS A 12 0.20 -1.10 -11.29
CA HIS A 12 0.50 -0.99 -12.70
C HIS A 12 1.77 -0.16 -12.86
N LEU A 13 2.37 -0.23 -14.03
CA LEU A 13 3.54 0.58 -14.35
C LEU A 13 3.13 2.05 -14.46
N SER A 14 4.04 2.96 -14.13
CA SER A 14 3.82 4.40 -14.35
C SER A 14 3.78 4.77 -15.84
N CYS A 15 4.17 3.85 -16.73
CA CYS A 15 4.05 4.02 -18.18
C CYS A 15 2.58 3.93 -18.63
N PRO A 16 2.07 4.91 -19.40
CA PRO A 16 0.65 4.99 -19.78
C PRO A 16 0.18 3.89 -20.74
N LYS A 17 1.10 3.06 -21.26
CA LYS A 17 0.79 2.02 -22.25
C LYS A 17 0.23 0.73 -21.66
N GLN A 18 0.19 0.58 -20.33
CA GLN A 18 -0.37 -0.61 -19.69
C GLN A 18 -1.75 -0.33 -19.06
N PRO A 19 -2.65 -1.33 -19.04
CA PRO A 19 -3.90 -1.24 -18.30
C PRO A 19 -3.63 -0.91 -16.82
N ARG A 20 -4.46 -0.03 -16.26
CA ARG A 20 -4.45 0.24 -14.82
C ARG A 20 -4.76 -1.03 -14.04
N LEU A 21 -4.16 -1.19 -12.87
CA LEU A 21 -4.33 -2.34 -11.98
C LEU A 21 -3.91 -3.70 -12.59
N SER A 22 -3.06 -3.72 -13.62
CA SER A 22 -2.58 -4.95 -14.27
C SER A 22 -1.82 -5.91 -13.34
N ARG A 23 -1.27 -5.42 -12.23
CA ARG A 23 -0.59 -6.19 -11.18
C ARG A 23 -1.47 -6.50 -9.97
N LEU A 24 -2.71 -6.04 -9.93
CA LEU A 24 -3.64 -6.33 -8.83
C LEU A 24 -3.84 -7.85 -8.62
N PRO A 25 -4.02 -8.70 -9.67
CA PRO A 25 -4.18 -10.14 -9.47
C PRO A 25 -3.03 -10.79 -8.69
N LEU A 26 -1.79 -10.30 -8.88
CA LEU A 26 -0.62 -10.80 -8.16
C LEU A 26 -0.70 -10.47 -6.66
N LEU A 27 -1.10 -9.24 -6.32
CA LEU A 27 -1.31 -8.86 -4.92
C LEU A 27 -2.48 -9.64 -4.30
N GLU A 28 -3.60 -9.80 -5.02
CA GLU A 28 -4.76 -10.54 -4.51
C GLU A 28 -4.43 -12.01 -4.22
N GLN A 29 -3.63 -12.66 -5.06
CA GLN A 29 -3.14 -14.01 -4.81
C GLN A 29 -2.35 -14.10 -3.49
N TRP A 30 -1.48 -13.13 -3.22
CA TRP A 30 -0.76 -13.06 -1.95
C TRP A 30 -1.71 -12.80 -0.77
N LEU A 31 -2.68 -11.90 -0.93
CA LEU A 31 -3.68 -11.59 0.11
C LEU A 31 -4.57 -12.79 0.46
N LEU A 32 -4.87 -13.66 -0.51
CA LEU A 32 -5.61 -14.91 -0.28
C LEU A 32 -4.87 -15.85 0.67
N GLN A 33 -3.54 -15.89 0.60
CA GLN A 33 -2.70 -16.69 1.50
C GLN A 33 -2.48 -16.03 2.88
N HIS A 34 -2.87 -14.76 3.03
CA HIS A 34 -2.65 -13.95 4.23
C HIS A 34 -3.96 -13.28 4.67
N PRO A 35 -4.97 -14.05 5.11
CA PRO A 35 -6.31 -13.54 5.41
C PRO A 35 -6.35 -12.48 6.52
N GLU A 36 -5.33 -12.42 7.38
CA GLU A 36 -5.19 -11.47 8.48
C GLU A 36 -4.72 -10.06 8.05
N VAL A 37 -4.37 -9.88 6.77
CA VAL A 37 -3.88 -8.60 6.25
C VAL A 37 -5.06 -7.71 5.85
N ARG A 38 -5.13 -6.54 6.46
CA ARG A 38 -6.08 -5.48 6.11
C ARG A 38 -5.36 -4.40 5.30
N LEU A 39 -6.06 -3.79 4.36
CA LEU A 39 -5.50 -2.78 3.45
C LEU A 39 -5.95 -1.38 3.85
N VAL A 40 -5.02 -0.43 3.78
CA VAL A 40 -5.31 1.01 3.78
C VAL A 40 -4.74 1.60 2.50
N ILE A 41 -5.57 2.32 1.74
CA ILE A 41 -5.13 2.87 0.47
C ILE A 41 -4.39 4.20 0.71
N SER A 42 -3.10 4.25 0.38
CA SER A 42 -2.25 5.46 0.43
C SER A 42 -2.05 6.09 -0.96
N SER A 43 -2.73 5.53 -1.98
CA SER A 43 -2.69 6.02 -3.37
C SER A 43 -3.29 7.42 -3.51
N LYS A 44 -2.76 8.18 -4.49
CA LYS A 44 -3.33 9.48 -4.92
C LYS A 44 -4.78 9.35 -5.40
N TRP A 45 -5.22 8.17 -5.83
CA TRP A 45 -6.58 7.90 -6.29
C TRP A 45 -7.65 8.23 -5.24
N ARG A 46 -7.32 8.18 -3.93
CA ARG A 46 -8.24 8.60 -2.85
C ARG A 46 -8.62 10.09 -2.90
N ASN A 47 -7.89 10.90 -3.67
CA ASN A 47 -8.23 12.31 -3.88
C ASN A 47 -9.44 12.48 -4.81
N GLU A 48 -9.72 11.48 -5.64
CA GLU A 48 -10.78 11.51 -6.67
C GLU A 48 -11.87 10.46 -6.41
N MET A 49 -11.55 9.43 -5.61
CA MET A 49 -12.42 8.29 -5.35
C MET A 49 -12.63 8.12 -3.85
N ASN A 50 -13.89 8.00 -3.43
CA ASN A 50 -14.21 7.62 -2.07
C ASN A 50 -13.86 6.14 -1.78
N LEU A 51 -13.86 5.77 -0.51
CA LEU A 51 -13.49 4.43 -0.04
C LEU A 51 -14.35 3.32 -0.69
N ASP A 52 -15.65 3.51 -0.85
CA ASP A 52 -16.53 2.49 -1.42
C ASP A 52 -16.28 2.28 -2.91
N THR A 53 -15.92 3.33 -3.64
CA THR A 53 -15.49 3.20 -5.05
C THR A 53 -14.13 2.51 -5.14
N LEU A 54 -13.18 2.84 -4.26
CA LEU A 54 -11.88 2.17 -4.21
C LEU A 54 -12.01 0.69 -3.87
N ARG A 55 -12.91 0.32 -2.96
CA ARG A 55 -13.22 -1.07 -2.62
C ARG A 55 -13.64 -1.87 -3.83
N LYS A 56 -14.50 -1.32 -4.68
CA LYS A 56 -15.03 -1.98 -5.88
C LYS A 56 -13.97 -2.30 -6.94
N LEU A 57 -12.76 -1.76 -6.82
CA LEU A 57 -11.63 -2.12 -7.70
C LEU A 57 -11.07 -3.51 -7.41
N PHE A 58 -11.31 -4.05 -6.21
CA PHE A 58 -10.81 -5.34 -5.77
C PHE A 58 -11.87 -6.43 -5.90
N SER A 59 -11.41 -7.69 -5.96
CA SER A 59 -12.27 -8.86 -5.92
C SER A 59 -13.24 -8.82 -4.73
N PRO A 60 -14.51 -9.25 -4.90
CA PRO A 60 -15.57 -9.08 -3.88
C PRO A 60 -15.19 -9.51 -2.45
N HIS A 61 -14.46 -10.62 -2.31
CA HIS A 61 -14.04 -11.17 -1.02
C HIS A 61 -12.92 -10.36 -0.33
N LEU A 62 -12.22 -9.48 -1.04
CA LEU A 62 -11.20 -8.59 -0.48
C LEU A 62 -11.73 -7.20 -0.16
N GLN A 63 -12.89 -6.80 -0.68
CA GLN A 63 -13.42 -5.44 -0.53
C GLN A 63 -13.58 -5.03 0.94
N GLN A 64 -14.06 -5.96 1.79
CA GLN A 64 -14.22 -5.73 3.22
C GLN A 64 -12.88 -5.61 3.98
N ARG A 65 -11.78 -6.11 3.39
CA ARG A 65 -10.44 -6.01 3.98
C ARG A 65 -9.80 -4.65 3.75
N ILE A 66 -10.37 -3.82 2.88
CA ILE A 66 -9.95 -2.44 2.67
C ILE A 66 -10.68 -1.57 3.71
N ILE A 67 -9.95 -1.29 4.79
CA ILE A 67 -10.51 -0.70 6.01
C ILE A 67 -10.48 0.83 6.01
N GLY A 68 -9.78 1.45 5.05
CA GLY A 68 -9.72 2.90 4.97
C GLY A 68 -8.79 3.42 3.89
N VAL A 69 -8.63 4.73 3.89
CA VAL A 69 -7.65 5.47 3.09
C VAL A 69 -6.86 6.40 4.01
N THR A 70 -5.62 6.72 3.67
CA THR A 70 -4.86 7.74 4.41
C THR A 70 -5.49 9.12 4.22
N PRO A 71 -5.41 10.03 5.21
CA PRO A 71 -5.84 11.41 5.03
C PRO A 71 -4.98 12.12 3.98
N VAL A 72 -5.52 13.18 3.40
CA VAL A 72 -4.74 14.13 2.58
C VAL A 72 -4.31 15.27 3.49
N ILE A 73 -3.03 15.29 3.87
CA ILE A 73 -2.50 16.34 4.75
C ILE A 73 -1.96 17.50 3.91
N THR A 74 -2.02 18.71 4.49
CA THR A 74 -1.36 19.88 3.88
C THR A 74 0.14 19.67 3.91
N ARG A 75 0.78 19.69 2.74
CA ARG A 75 2.21 19.39 2.60
C ARG A 75 3.04 20.63 2.92
N HIS A 76 4.05 20.45 3.76
CA HIS A 76 5.11 21.44 3.86
C HIS A 76 5.97 21.39 2.59
N PRO A 77 6.49 22.53 2.08
CA PRO A 77 7.38 22.54 0.91
C PRO A 77 8.57 21.57 1.02
N ASP A 78 9.06 21.34 2.23
CA ASP A 78 10.21 20.48 2.53
C ASP A 78 9.82 19.04 2.92
N ASP A 79 8.52 18.68 2.86
CA ASP A 79 8.08 17.32 3.18
C ASP A 79 8.28 16.38 1.98
N HIS A 80 9.52 15.91 1.83
CA HIS A 80 9.91 14.92 0.83
C HIS A 80 9.31 13.53 1.08
N TYR A 81 8.80 13.26 2.29
CA TYR A 81 8.25 11.97 2.71
C TYR A 81 6.76 12.06 3.05
N TRP A 82 6.03 12.96 2.40
CA TRP A 82 4.61 13.25 2.69
C TRP A 82 3.72 12.03 2.82
N ARG A 83 4.00 10.96 2.07
CA ARG A 83 3.21 9.73 2.17
C ARG A 83 3.39 9.02 3.51
N LEU A 84 4.61 9.04 4.05
CA LEU A 84 4.88 8.53 5.38
C LEU A 84 4.19 9.38 6.45
N SER A 85 4.18 10.71 6.29
CA SER A 85 3.45 11.63 7.17
C SER A 85 1.95 11.31 7.21
N GLU A 86 1.31 11.09 6.07
CA GLU A 86 -0.11 10.70 5.99
C GLU A 86 -0.38 9.33 6.63
N ILE A 87 0.52 8.38 6.43
CA ILE A 87 0.43 7.03 7.03
C ILE A 87 0.52 7.13 8.56
N PHE A 88 1.44 7.93 9.09
CA PHE A 88 1.56 8.13 10.53
C PHE A 88 0.34 8.83 11.13
N ASP A 89 -0.23 9.81 10.43
CA ASP A 89 -1.48 10.45 10.89
C ASP A 89 -2.63 9.45 10.95
N TRP A 90 -2.79 8.59 9.93
CA TRP A 90 -3.79 7.53 9.96
C TRP A 90 -3.56 6.54 11.11
N MET A 91 -2.31 6.10 11.31
CA MET A 91 -1.93 5.16 12.38
C MET A 91 -2.28 5.70 13.77
N LYS A 92 -1.99 6.98 14.02
CA LYS A 92 -2.28 7.66 15.29
C LYS A 92 -3.76 7.60 15.67
N HIS A 93 -4.66 7.64 14.69
CA HIS A 93 -6.09 7.70 14.91
C HIS A 93 -6.79 6.34 14.84
N CYS A 94 -6.28 5.41 14.04
CA CYS A 94 -7.03 4.21 13.66
C CYS A 94 -6.39 2.87 14.05
N ALA A 95 -5.11 2.84 14.43
CA ALA A 95 -4.40 1.56 14.54
C ALA A 95 -3.32 1.54 15.63
N ASN A 96 -3.74 1.67 16.89
CA ASN A 96 -2.82 1.43 17.99
C ASN A 96 -2.37 -0.04 18.02
N ASP A 97 -1.06 -0.27 18.20
CA ASP A 97 -0.43 -1.59 18.40
C ASP A 97 -0.56 -2.62 17.25
N GLN A 98 -1.00 -2.20 16.07
CA GLN A 98 -1.06 -3.11 14.91
C GLN A 98 0.29 -3.16 14.19
N VAL A 99 0.79 -4.36 13.86
CA VAL A 99 1.88 -4.52 12.91
C VAL A 99 1.46 -3.96 11.54
N TRP A 100 2.34 -3.18 10.91
CA TRP A 100 2.07 -2.56 9.62
C TRP A 100 3.28 -2.52 8.69
N LEU A 101 2.97 -2.48 7.39
CA LEU A 101 3.89 -2.44 6.25
C LEU A 101 3.40 -1.46 5.18
N ILE A 102 4.32 -1.02 4.32
CA ILE A 102 4.07 -0.16 3.16
C ILE A 102 4.48 -0.90 1.89
N LEU A 103 3.63 -0.87 0.87
CA LEU A 103 3.94 -1.30 -0.50
C LEU A 103 3.73 -0.11 -1.44
N ASP A 104 4.83 0.45 -1.93
CA ASP A 104 4.84 1.78 -2.54
C ASP A 104 6.02 2.01 -3.48
N ASP A 105 5.88 2.92 -4.45
CA ASP A 105 6.92 3.30 -5.42
C ASP A 105 7.63 4.62 -5.06
N GLY A 106 7.12 5.34 -4.05
CA GLY A 106 7.49 6.70 -3.71
C GLY A 106 8.83 6.88 -2.99
N ILE A 107 9.00 8.10 -2.47
CA ILE A 107 10.19 8.52 -1.74
C ILE A 107 9.93 8.32 -0.24
N PHE A 108 10.85 7.63 0.42
CA PHE A 108 10.84 7.31 1.84
C PHE A 108 12.26 7.44 2.39
N PRO A 109 12.44 7.55 3.72
CA PRO A 109 13.77 7.57 4.33
C PRO A 109 14.62 6.36 3.91
N ASP A 110 15.93 6.57 3.83
CA ASP A 110 16.86 5.48 3.54
C ASP A 110 16.75 4.40 4.61
N ARG A 111 16.82 3.14 4.17
CA ARG A 111 16.73 1.95 5.04
C ARG A 111 15.46 1.89 5.89
N PHE A 112 14.36 2.47 5.42
CA PHE A 112 13.06 2.37 6.09
C PHE A 112 12.55 0.91 6.12
N ASN A 113 12.63 0.29 7.31
CA ASN A 113 12.47 -1.15 7.51
C ASN A 113 11.03 -1.68 7.43
N ARG A 114 10.06 -0.84 7.06
CA ARG A 114 8.65 -1.21 6.88
C ARG A 114 8.16 -1.03 5.44
N LEU A 115 9.07 -0.70 4.51
CA LEU A 115 8.75 -0.47 3.10
C LEU A 115 9.22 -1.62 2.22
N VAL A 116 8.31 -2.14 1.40
CA VAL A 116 8.65 -2.82 0.16
C VAL A 116 8.53 -1.79 -0.96
N LYS A 117 9.68 -1.35 -1.46
CA LYS A 117 9.75 -0.33 -2.52
C LYS A 117 9.65 -0.99 -3.90
N CYS A 118 8.58 -0.68 -4.63
CA CYS A 118 8.41 -1.12 -6.02
C CYS A 118 9.20 -0.24 -6.99
N ASN A 119 9.68 -0.84 -8.08
CA ASN A 119 10.16 -0.08 -9.23
C ASN A 119 8.93 0.34 -10.07
N PRO A 120 8.66 1.65 -10.24
CA PRO A 120 7.50 2.12 -10.99
C PRO A 120 7.49 1.71 -12.47
N GLU A 121 8.64 1.35 -13.04
CA GLU A 121 8.75 0.86 -14.42
C GLU A 121 8.37 -0.62 -14.57
N LEU A 122 8.31 -1.38 -13.47
CA LEU A 122 7.98 -2.80 -13.48
C LEU A 122 6.61 -3.07 -12.84
N GLY A 123 6.19 -2.18 -11.93
CA GLY A 123 5.12 -2.44 -10.98
C GLY A 123 5.54 -3.51 -9.97
N LEU A 124 4.55 -4.06 -9.27
CA LEU A 124 4.71 -5.17 -8.34
C LEU A 124 5.19 -6.43 -9.07
N THR A 125 6.26 -7.03 -8.56
CA THR A 125 6.86 -8.27 -9.08
C THR A 125 6.79 -9.40 -8.05
N ASN A 126 7.08 -10.63 -8.47
CA ASN A 126 7.20 -11.77 -7.54
C ASN A 126 8.30 -11.55 -6.49
N HIS A 127 9.42 -10.92 -6.86
CA HIS A 127 10.49 -10.56 -5.94
C HIS A 127 9.99 -9.61 -4.83
N ASP A 128 9.13 -8.66 -5.18
CA ASP A 128 8.55 -7.75 -4.19
C ASP A 128 7.54 -8.47 -3.27
N ILE A 129 6.81 -9.47 -3.79
CA ILE A 129 5.93 -10.34 -2.98
C ILE A 129 6.75 -11.18 -1.98
N GLU A 130 7.90 -11.72 -2.39
CA GLU A 130 8.80 -12.46 -1.51
C GLU A 130 9.36 -11.56 -0.41
N LYS A 131 9.79 -10.34 -0.75
CA LYS A 131 10.20 -9.33 0.25
C LYS A 131 9.07 -8.98 1.20
N LEU A 132 7.85 -8.78 0.70
CA LEU A 132 6.67 -8.47 1.52
C LEU A 132 6.40 -9.58 2.53
N SER A 133 6.48 -10.83 2.09
CA SER A 133 6.31 -12.00 2.95
C SER A 133 7.41 -12.08 4.03
N THR A 134 8.67 -11.85 3.64
CA THR A 134 9.82 -11.85 4.54
C THR A 134 9.70 -10.77 5.61
N LEU A 135 9.39 -9.54 5.20
CA LEU A 135 9.30 -8.38 6.09
C LEU A 135 8.11 -8.54 7.06
N LYS A 136 6.99 -9.09 6.57
CA LYS A 136 5.84 -9.46 7.39
C LYS A 136 6.22 -10.45 8.50
N GLN A 137 6.92 -11.53 8.16
CA GLN A 137 7.35 -12.54 9.14
C GLN A 137 8.28 -11.94 10.20
N GLN A 138 9.24 -11.11 9.78
CA GLN A 138 10.16 -10.43 10.70
C GLN A 138 9.44 -9.55 11.71
N LEU A 139 8.42 -8.80 11.28
CA LEU A 139 7.67 -7.89 12.15
C LEU A 139 6.64 -8.61 13.04
N GLN A 140 6.28 -9.86 12.74
CA GLN A 140 5.40 -10.67 13.58
C GLN A 140 6.15 -11.47 14.66
N ALA A 141 7.48 -11.56 14.56
CA ALA A 141 8.34 -12.27 15.50
C ALA A 141 8.86 -11.39 16.66
N VAL A 142 8.43 -10.12 16.72
CA VAL A 142 8.78 -9.11 17.73
C VAL A 142 7.57 -8.82 18.59
#